data_AF-A0A857DEB0-F1
#
_entry.id   AF-A0A857DEB0-F1
#
_cell.length_a   1.000
_cell.length_b   1.000
_cell.length_c   1.000
_cell.angle_alpha   90.00
_cell.angle_beta   90.00
_cell.angle_gamma   90.00
#
_symmetry.space_group_name_H-M   'P 1'
#
loop_
_entity.id
_entity.type
_entity.pdbx_description
1 polymer ?
#
loop_
_entity_poly.entity_id
_entity_poly.type
_entity_poly.pdbx_seq_one_letter_code
_entity_poly.pdbx_strand_id
1 'polypeptide(L)'
;MYQNSGLLRRFFANLFDFILTIFISIVFFATVLNKTNDHNLVDITKSTKLFYTPFILMLFWINFYYIVMPLLFKGRTLFYWIFGIKIIYTQTKTFDWKLIVKRNYLGCLYFSIVIILFLVFIHPNHFHFKDNKIALDNTIYTQIVIKVLSIFLYVWVVILGFGSIFMIFNRKKLTLIDKITDSRVVLKDQIILEEKQEIMLLPFYNYHRNYKYLNNINNKGEEYDT
;
A
#
# COMPACT_ATOMS: atom_id res chain seq x y z
N MET A 1 9.18 -10.75 14.39
CA MET A 1 7.77 -10.35 14.19
C MET A 1 7.67 -9.21 13.17
N TYR A 2 6.62 -9.16 12.34
CA TYR A 2 6.42 -8.05 11.38
C TYR A 2 5.83 -6.81 12.06
N GLN A 3 6.40 -5.63 11.76
CA GLN A 3 5.87 -4.33 12.16
C GLN A 3 4.90 -3.81 11.11
N ASN A 4 3.75 -3.27 11.53
CA ASN A 4 2.82 -2.60 10.62
C ASN A 4 3.48 -1.35 10.03
N SER A 5 3.31 -1.15 8.73
CA SER A 5 3.87 0.01 8.04
C SER A 5 3.19 1.30 8.52
N GLY A 6 3.98 2.36 8.63
CA GLY A 6 3.50 3.70 8.96
C GLY A 6 2.60 4.27 7.86
N LEU A 7 1.77 5.26 8.23
CA LEU A 7 0.82 5.90 7.31
C LEU A 7 1.51 6.52 6.11
N LEU A 8 2.54 7.35 6.34
CA LEU A 8 3.24 8.06 5.27
C LEU A 8 3.84 7.11 4.23
N ARG A 9 4.49 6.03 4.69
CA ARG A 9 5.11 5.04 3.79
C ARG A 9 4.06 4.35 2.92
N ARG A 10 2.90 3.99 3.47
CA ARG A 10 1.79 3.42 2.71
C ARG A 10 1.16 4.44 1.76
N PHE A 11 0.98 5.68 2.22
CA PHE A 11 0.42 6.77 1.44
C PHE A 11 1.28 7.07 0.22
N PHE A 12 2.59 7.30 0.40
CA PHE A 12 3.49 7.56 -0.72
C PHE A 12 3.60 6.37 -1.66
N ALA A 13 3.69 5.14 -1.15
CA ALA A 13 3.71 3.96 -2.02
C ALA A 13 2.45 3.87 -2.90
N ASN A 14 1.26 4.04 -2.31
CA ASN A 14 0.00 4.06 -3.05
C ASN A 14 -0.10 5.26 -4.02
N LEU A 15 0.39 6.44 -3.61
CA LEU A 15 0.36 7.64 -4.44
C LEU A 15 1.22 7.47 -5.69
N PHE A 16 2.43 6.93 -5.55
CA PHE A 16 3.30 6.67 -6.68
C PHE A 16 2.77 5.54 -7.57
N ASP A 17 2.20 4.47 -6.99
CA ASP A 17 1.47 3.44 -7.75
C ASP A 17 0.33 4.07 -8.59
N PHE A 18 -0.41 5.00 -8.01
CA PHE A 18 -1.49 5.72 -8.68
C PHE A 18 -0.98 6.65 -9.79
N ILE A 19 0.06 7.44 -9.54
CA ILE A 19 0.69 8.31 -10.55
C ILE A 19 1.20 7.48 -11.73
N LEU A 20 1.86 6.35 -11.46
CA LEU A 20 2.32 5.43 -12.52
C LEU A 20 1.15 4.90 -13.35
N THR A 21 0.04 4.55 -12.70
CA THR A 21 -1.16 4.08 -13.38
C THR A 21 -1.76 5.16 -14.29
N ILE A 22 -1.85 6.41 -13.83
CA ILE A 22 -2.29 7.54 -14.65
C ILE A 22 -1.34 7.77 -15.81
N PHE A 23 -0.03 7.80 -15.55
CA PHE A 23 0.98 8.03 -16.57
C PHE A 23 0.86 7.02 -17.70
N ILE A 24 0.78 5.73 -17.39
CA ILE A 24 0.64 4.67 -18.41
C ILE A 24 -0.69 4.77 -19.15
N SER A 25 -1.77 5.16 -18.47
CA SER A 25 -3.06 5.41 -19.12
C SER A 25 -2.94 6.55 -20.14
N ILE A 26 -2.28 7.66 -19.80
CA ILE A 26 -2.00 8.77 -20.73
C ILE A 26 -1.17 8.27 -21.92
N VAL A 27 -0.15 7.43 -21.68
CA VAL A 27 0.65 6.84 -22.77
C VAL A 27 -0.22 6.01 -23.72
N PHE A 28 -1.18 5.23 -23.22
CA PHE A 28 -2.12 4.49 -24.08
C PHE A 28 -2.98 5.40 -24.94
N PHE A 29 -3.51 6.49 -24.38
CA PHE A 29 -4.25 7.48 -25.16
C PHE A 29 -3.35 8.14 -26.22
N ALA A 30 -2.13 8.55 -25.85
CA ALA A 30 -1.18 9.17 -26.75
C ALA A 30 -0.74 8.24 -27.90
N THR A 31 -0.54 6.94 -27.63
CA THR A 31 -0.17 5.97 -28.68
C THR A 31 -1.30 5.73 -29.67
N VAL A 32 -2.55 5.71 -29.21
CA VAL A 32 -3.72 5.61 -30.09
C VAL A 32 -3.88 6.88 -30.93
N LEU A 33 -3.69 8.06 -30.32
CA LEU A 33 -3.74 9.38 -30.98
C LEU A 33 -2.63 9.56 -32.03
N ASN A 34 -1.42 9.06 -31.78
CA ASN A 34 -0.32 9.19 -32.74
C ASN A 34 -0.43 8.22 -33.94
N LYS A 35 -1.23 7.16 -33.82
CA LYS A 35 -1.43 6.19 -34.90
C LYS A 35 -2.37 6.70 -36.00
N THR A 36 -3.20 7.69 -35.70
CA THR A 36 -3.95 8.43 -36.72
C THR A 36 -3.00 9.43 -37.37
N ASN A 37 -2.40 9.03 -38.49
CA ASN A 37 -1.46 9.84 -39.28
C ASN A 37 -2.09 11.13 -39.84
N ASP A 38 -3.42 11.22 -39.88
CA ASP A 38 -4.12 12.48 -40.05
C ASP A 38 -4.43 13.06 -38.67
N HIS A 39 -4.02 14.30 -38.45
CA HIS A 39 -4.27 15.11 -37.24
C HIS A 39 -5.77 15.34 -36.91
N ASN A 40 -6.66 14.60 -37.54
CA ASN A 40 -8.10 14.69 -37.35
C ASN A 40 -8.52 13.79 -36.19
N LEU A 41 -8.66 14.38 -35.00
CA LEU A 41 -9.40 13.79 -33.88
C LEU A 41 -10.77 13.20 -34.30
N VAL A 42 -11.33 13.72 -35.41
CA VAL A 42 -12.53 13.25 -36.11
C VAL A 42 -12.48 11.75 -36.42
N ASP A 43 -11.34 11.21 -36.84
CA ASP A 43 -11.24 9.80 -37.26
C ASP A 43 -11.28 8.82 -36.08
N ILE A 44 -10.86 9.28 -34.89
CA ILE A 44 -10.91 8.49 -33.66
C ILE A 44 -12.36 8.31 -33.18
N THR A 45 -13.19 9.34 -33.27
CA THR A 45 -14.63 9.22 -32.94
C THR A 45 -15.41 8.46 -34.00
N LYS A 46 -14.92 8.39 -35.24
CA LYS A 46 -15.57 7.60 -36.31
C LYS A 46 -15.21 6.13 -36.22
N SER A 47 -14.01 5.80 -35.74
CA SER A 47 -13.55 4.41 -35.61
C SER A 47 -13.84 3.86 -34.21
N THR A 48 -14.87 3.02 -34.12
CA THR A 48 -15.22 2.30 -32.88
C THR A 48 -14.04 1.55 -32.26
N LYS A 49 -13.17 0.98 -33.11
CA LYS A 49 -11.97 0.25 -32.65
C LYS A 49 -10.98 1.20 -31.98
N LEU A 50 -10.64 2.32 -32.62
CA LEU A 50 -9.67 3.28 -32.07
C LEU A 50 -10.20 3.94 -30.80
N PHE A 51 -11.50 4.26 -30.75
CA PHE A 51 -12.14 4.85 -29.58
C PHE A 51 -12.04 3.96 -28.32
N TYR A 52 -12.32 2.66 -28.43
CA TYR A 52 -12.34 1.76 -27.28
C TYR A 52 -10.98 1.17 -26.89
N THR A 53 -10.02 1.11 -27.82
CA THR A 53 -8.68 0.56 -27.58
C THR A 53 -7.99 1.09 -26.31
N PRO A 54 -7.90 2.41 -26.06
CA PRO A 54 -7.18 2.91 -24.88
C PRO A 54 -7.86 2.50 -23.57
N PHE A 55 -9.19 2.43 -23.53
CA PHE A 55 -9.95 1.99 -22.36
C PHE A 55 -9.76 0.50 -22.08
N ILE A 56 -9.71 -0.32 -23.13
CA ILE A 56 -9.41 -1.76 -23.01
C ILE A 56 -7.99 -1.98 -22.49
N LEU A 57 -7.00 -1.27 -23.05
CA LEU A 57 -5.61 -1.33 -22.58
C LEU A 57 -5.49 -0.89 -21.12
N MET A 58 -6.20 0.17 -20.73
CA MET A 58 -6.28 0.63 -19.33
C MET A 58 -6.88 -0.43 -18.41
N LEU A 59 -7.96 -1.10 -18.84
CA LEU A 59 -8.60 -2.19 -18.09
C LEU A 59 -7.62 -3.34 -17.86
N PHE A 60 -6.91 -3.78 -18.89
CA PHE A 60 -5.88 -4.81 -18.78
C PHE A 60 -4.74 -4.38 -17.85
N TRP A 61 -4.23 -3.17 -18.03
CA TRP A 61 -3.13 -2.64 -17.23
C TRP A 61 -3.45 -2.55 -15.75
N ILE A 62 -4.63 -2.02 -15.39
CA ILE A 62 -5.03 -1.85 -13.99
C ILE A 62 -5.14 -3.21 -13.29
N ASN A 63 -5.76 -4.20 -13.94
CA ASN A 63 -5.86 -5.55 -13.39
C ASN A 63 -4.50 -6.23 -13.31
N PHE A 64 -3.68 -6.10 -14.35
CA PHE A 64 -2.31 -6.61 -14.34
C PHE A 64 -1.49 -6.01 -13.18
N TYR A 65 -1.52 -4.68 -13.04
CA TYR A 65 -0.69 -3.98 -12.08
C TYR A 65 -1.11 -4.23 -10.62
N TYR A 66 -2.40 -4.23 -10.31
CA TYR A 66 -2.87 -4.35 -8.92
C TYR A 66 -3.19 -5.78 -8.48
N ILE A 67 -3.36 -6.72 -9.42
CA ILE A 67 -3.62 -8.13 -9.12
C ILE A 67 -2.42 -8.98 -9.50
N VAL A 68 -2.04 -9.01 -10.78
CA VAL A 68 -0.98 -9.93 -11.26
C VAL A 68 0.38 -9.57 -10.64
N MET A 69 0.74 -8.29 -10.59
CA MET A 69 2.02 -7.83 -10.04
C MET A 69 2.18 -8.26 -8.57
N PRO A 70 1.24 -7.96 -7.65
CA PRO A 70 1.34 -8.46 -6.27
C PRO A 70 1.30 -9.98 -6.13
N LEU A 71 0.66 -10.71 -7.05
CA LEU A 71 0.71 -12.17 -7.06
C LEU A 71 2.13 -12.69 -7.35
N LEU A 72 2.79 -12.13 -8.37
CA LEU A 72 4.16 -12.50 -8.74
C LEU A 72 5.18 -12.09 -7.66
N PHE A 73 4.99 -10.92 -7.03
CA PHE A 73 5.94 -10.35 -6.06
C PHE A 73 5.52 -10.56 -4.59
N LYS A 74 4.70 -11.58 -4.31
CA LYS A 74 4.30 -12.01 -2.95
C LYS A 74 3.75 -10.86 -2.08
N GLY A 75 2.78 -10.14 -2.61
CA GLY A 75 2.02 -9.09 -1.94
C GLY A 75 2.62 -7.70 -2.06
N ARG A 76 3.37 -7.43 -3.14
CA ARG A 76 4.01 -6.14 -3.40
C ARG A 76 3.69 -5.64 -4.80
N THR A 77 3.19 -4.42 -4.88
CA THR A 77 3.29 -3.59 -6.10
C THR A 77 4.71 -3.07 -6.26
N LEU A 78 5.00 -2.40 -7.37
CA LEU A 78 6.32 -1.82 -7.65
C LEU A 78 6.74 -0.84 -6.55
N PHE A 79 5.89 0.11 -6.17
CA PHE A 79 6.25 1.05 -5.11
C PHE A 79 6.19 0.42 -3.72
N TYR A 80 5.39 -0.63 -3.49
CA TYR A 80 5.49 -1.39 -2.23
C TYR A 80 6.85 -2.06 -2.10
N TRP A 81 7.40 -2.55 -3.20
CA TRP A 81 8.74 -3.10 -3.23
C TRP A 81 9.80 -2.04 -2.92
N ILE A 82 9.73 -0.85 -3.55
CA ILE A 82 10.65 0.28 -3.32
C ILE A 82 10.60 0.75 -1.86
N PHE A 83 9.41 0.92 -1.30
CA PHE A 83 9.24 1.36 0.09
C PHE A 83 9.46 0.23 1.13
N GLY A 84 9.81 -0.97 0.67
CA GLY A 84 10.10 -2.11 1.55
C GLY A 84 8.90 -2.56 2.38
N ILE A 85 7.70 -2.54 1.80
CA ILE A 85 6.45 -2.96 2.44
C ILE A 85 5.82 -4.13 1.69
N LYS A 86 4.99 -4.91 2.38
CA LYS A 86 4.26 -6.02 1.78
C LYS A 86 2.92 -6.29 2.45
N ILE A 87 2.01 -6.88 1.70
CA ILE A 87 0.71 -7.34 2.18
C ILE A 87 0.85 -8.79 2.67
N ILE A 88 0.38 -9.06 3.88
CA ILE A 88 0.29 -10.43 4.44
C ILE A 88 -1.03 -10.62 5.18
N TYR A 89 -1.40 -11.88 5.40
CA TYR A 89 -2.54 -12.23 6.23
C TYR A 89 -2.26 -11.90 7.70
N THR A 90 -3.29 -11.48 8.43
CA THR A 90 -3.13 -11.04 9.82
C THR A 90 -2.85 -12.22 10.76
N GLN A 91 -3.57 -13.33 10.60
CA GLN A 91 -3.49 -14.50 11.49
C GLN A 91 -2.25 -15.36 11.19
N THR A 92 -2.13 -15.86 9.95
CA THR A 92 -1.05 -16.77 9.53
C THR A 92 0.28 -16.06 9.30
N LYS A 93 0.28 -14.72 9.15
CA LYS A 93 1.47 -13.90 8.84
C LYS A 93 2.14 -14.27 7.51
N THR A 94 1.49 -15.08 6.69
CA THR A 94 1.94 -15.51 5.36
C THR A 94 1.20 -14.77 4.26
N PHE A 95 1.71 -14.86 3.04
CA PHE A 95 1.06 -14.36 1.84
C PHE A 95 0.09 -15.42 1.28
N ASP A 96 -1.07 -14.98 0.80
CA ASP A 96 -2.06 -15.79 0.09
C ASP A 96 -2.59 -14.98 -1.11
N TRP A 97 -2.79 -15.63 -2.24
CA TRP A 97 -3.35 -15.01 -3.45
C TRP A 97 -4.80 -14.55 -3.24
N LYS A 98 -5.59 -15.31 -2.46
CA LYS A 98 -6.98 -14.94 -2.15
C LYS A 98 -7.07 -13.59 -1.47
N LEU A 99 -6.06 -13.27 -0.66
CA LEU A 99 -5.92 -11.99 0.01
C LEU A 99 -5.84 -10.83 -0.98
N ILE A 100 -5.06 -10.98 -2.05
CA ILE A 100 -4.86 -9.95 -3.06
C ILE A 100 -6.14 -9.71 -3.85
N VAL A 101 -6.85 -10.78 -4.24
CA VAL A 101 -8.14 -10.63 -4.93
C VAL A 101 -9.16 -9.96 -4.02
N LYS A 102 -9.30 -10.42 -2.77
CA LYS A 102 -10.24 -9.85 -1.79
C LYS A 102 -9.97 -8.37 -1.52
N ARG A 103 -8.70 -7.99 -1.38
CA ARG A 103 -8.27 -6.60 -1.15
C ARG A 103 -8.58 -5.68 -2.33
N ASN A 104 -8.59 -6.23 -3.54
CA ASN A 104 -8.82 -5.47 -4.76
C ASN A 104 -10.29 -5.34 -5.18
N TYR A 105 -11.24 -6.03 -4.51
CA TYR A 105 -12.68 -5.88 -4.79
C TYR A 105 -13.16 -4.43 -4.68
N LEU A 106 -12.75 -3.74 -3.61
CA LEU A 106 -13.07 -2.32 -3.38
C LEU A 106 -12.02 -1.37 -3.98
N GLY A 107 -11.04 -1.91 -4.71
CA GLY A 107 -9.93 -1.18 -5.33
C GLY A 107 -10.03 -1.23 -6.85
N CYS A 108 -9.11 -1.95 -7.49
CA CYS A 108 -9.01 -1.98 -8.95
C CYS A 108 -10.19 -2.68 -9.64
N LEU A 109 -10.83 -3.66 -9.00
CA LEU A 109 -11.99 -4.36 -9.57
C LEU A 109 -13.22 -3.46 -9.62
N TYR A 110 -13.44 -2.66 -8.57
CA TYR A 110 -14.48 -1.63 -8.60
C TYR A 110 -14.25 -0.65 -9.76
N PHE A 111 -13.02 -0.14 -9.93
CA PHE A 111 -12.70 0.77 -11.03
C PHE A 111 -12.86 0.10 -12.41
N SER A 112 -12.53 -1.19 -12.50
CA SER A 112 -12.73 -2.00 -13.71
C SER A 112 -14.21 -2.07 -14.10
N ILE A 113 -15.11 -2.23 -13.13
CA ILE A 113 -16.56 -2.20 -13.38
C ILE A 113 -16.97 -0.85 -13.97
N VAL A 114 -16.45 0.27 -13.45
CA VAL A 114 -16.75 1.60 -14.01
C VAL A 114 -16.30 1.74 -15.46
N ILE A 115 -15.11 1.25 -15.80
CA ILE A 115 -14.62 1.24 -17.19
C ILE A 115 -15.51 0.37 -18.07
N ILE A 116 -15.90 -0.82 -17.60
CA ILE A 116 -16.79 -1.72 -18.35
C ILE A 116 -18.13 -1.05 -18.61
N LEU A 117 -18.73 -0.39 -17.61
CA LEU A 117 -19.97 0.36 -17.78
C LEU A 117 -19.79 1.49 -18.80
N PHE A 118 -18.67 2.21 -18.77
CA PHE A 118 -18.35 3.21 -19.78
C PHE A 118 -18.30 2.58 -21.19
N LEU A 119 -17.60 1.47 -21.37
CA LEU A 119 -17.49 0.76 -22.65
C LEU A 119 -18.85 0.30 -23.19
N VAL A 120 -19.75 -0.13 -22.31
CA VAL A 120 -21.09 -0.63 -22.68
C VAL A 120 -22.05 0.51 -23.04
N PHE A 121 -22.05 1.60 -22.28
CA PHE A 121 -23.08 2.64 -22.41
C PHE A 121 -22.67 3.84 -23.26
N ILE A 122 -21.36 4.09 -23.42
CA ILE A 122 -20.83 5.24 -24.18
C ILE A 122 -20.30 4.76 -25.53
N HIS A 123 -20.95 5.24 -26.60
CA HIS A 123 -20.54 5.00 -27.97
C HIS A 123 -19.80 6.20 -28.57
N PRO A 124 -18.92 5.97 -29.57
CA PRO A 124 -18.23 7.04 -30.29
C PRO A 124 -19.19 8.06 -30.92
N ASN A 125 -20.36 7.60 -31.38
CA ASN A 125 -21.39 8.44 -31.99
C ASN A 125 -22.02 9.45 -31.01
N HIS A 126 -21.83 9.28 -29.70
CA HIS A 126 -22.24 10.25 -28.69
C HIS A 126 -21.24 11.42 -28.58
N PHE A 127 -20.21 11.47 -29.41
CA PHE A 127 -19.24 12.56 -29.44
C PHE A 127 -19.29 13.28 -30.78
N HIS A 128 -19.34 14.61 -30.72
CA HIS A 128 -19.31 15.50 -31.87
C HIS A 128 -18.13 16.43 -31.81
N PHE A 129 -17.63 16.80 -32.98
CA PHE A 129 -16.63 17.85 -33.10
C PHE A 129 -17.29 19.20 -33.28
N LYS A 130 -17.09 20.07 -32.29
CA LYS A 130 -17.50 21.47 -32.37
C LYS A 130 -16.32 22.34 -31.94
N ASP A 131 -15.93 23.30 -32.78
CA ASP A 131 -14.88 24.28 -32.49
C ASP A 131 -13.53 23.65 -32.06
N ASN A 132 -13.04 22.63 -32.80
CA ASN A 132 -11.84 21.85 -32.48
C ASN A 132 -11.87 21.15 -31.10
N LYS A 133 -13.04 21.00 -30.50
CA LYS A 133 -13.24 20.28 -29.24
C LYS A 133 -14.14 19.07 -29.45
N ILE A 134 -13.80 18.00 -28.74
CA ILE A 134 -14.68 16.84 -28.58
C ILE A 134 -15.75 17.25 -27.57
N ALA A 135 -16.97 17.39 -28.03
CA ALA A 135 -18.14 17.61 -27.18
C ALA A 135 -18.95 16.33 -27.12
N LEU A 136 -19.46 15.99 -25.94
CA LEU A 136 -20.41 14.91 -25.82
C LEU A 136 -21.81 15.41 -26.18
N ASP A 137 -22.59 14.56 -26.84
CA ASP A 137 -24.00 14.76 -27.09
C ASP A 137 -24.75 15.09 -25.81
N ASN A 138 -25.60 16.12 -25.88
CA ASN A 138 -26.34 16.60 -24.72
C ASN A 138 -27.72 15.94 -24.57
N THR A 139 -27.83 14.66 -24.93
CA THR A 139 -29.07 13.90 -24.75
C THR A 139 -29.33 13.56 -23.29
N ILE A 140 -30.60 13.36 -22.91
CA ILE A 140 -30.96 12.94 -21.55
C ILE A 140 -30.26 11.61 -21.19
N TYR A 141 -30.18 10.68 -22.15
CA TYR A 141 -29.50 9.40 -21.97
C TYR A 141 -28.02 9.57 -21.60
N THR A 142 -27.26 10.31 -22.42
CA THR A 142 -25.82 10.53 -22.19
C THR A 142 -25.55 11.26 -20.87
N GLN A 143 -26.39 12.22 -20.50
CA GLN A 143 -26.31 12.90 -19.20
C GLN A 143 -26.54 11.95 -18.02
N ILE A 144 -27.54 11.08 -18.09
CA ILE A 144 -27.83 10.10 -17.04
C ILE A 144 -26.65 9.13 -16.89
N VAL A 145 -26.16 8.57 -18.00
CA VAL A 145 -25.03 7.63 -18.00
C VAL A 145 -23.80 8.28 -17.37
N ILE A 146 -23.45 9.50 -17.77
CA ILE A 146 -22.30 10.21 -17.18
C ILE A 146 -22.51 10.47 -15.70
N LYS A 147 -23.68 10.96 -15.28
CA LYS A 147 -23.96 11.18 -13.86
C LYS A 147 -23.80 9.91 -13.04
N VAL A 148 -24.31 8.79 -13.54
CA VAL A 148 -24.14 7.47 -12.89
C VAL A 148 -22.66 7.13 -12.79
N LEU A 149 -21.90 7.16 -13.90
CA LEU A 149 -20.47 6.87 -13.89
C LEU A 149 -19.69 7.79 -12.93
N SER A 150 -20.00 9.09 -12.90
CA SER A 150 -19.41 10.06 -11.98
C SER A 150 -19.73 9.73 -10.52
N ILE A 151 -20.97 9.35 -10.19
CA ILE A 151 -21.33 8.89 -8.84
C ILE A 151 -20.50 7.68 -8.44
N PHE A 152 -20.38 6.68 -9.32
CA PHE A 152 -19.54 5.50 -9.04
C PHE A 152 -18.08 5.89 -8.78
N LEU A 153 -17.51 6.82 -9.56
CA LEU A 153 -16.15 7.33 -9.34
C LEU A 153 -16.02 8.08 -8.00
N TYR A 154 -16.98 8.94 -7.66
CA TYR A 154 -16.95 9.65 -6.38
C TYR A 154 -17.06 8.69 -5.19
N VAL A 155 -17.95 7.69 -5.27
CA VAL A 155 -18.06 6.64 -4.24
C VAL A 155 -16.73 5.91 -4.06
N TRP A 156 -16.03 5.59 -5.15
CA TRP A 156 -14.71 4.96 -5.08
C TRP A 156 -13.68 5.83 -4.37
N VAL A 157 -13.59 7.12 -4.72
CA VAL A 157 -12.70 8.08 -4.06
C VAL A 157 -13.03 8.21 -2.57
N VAL A 158 -14.31 8.26 -2.22
CA VAL A 158 -14.78 8.31 -0.82
C VAL A 158 -14.36 7.06 -0.06
N ILE A 159 -14.54 5.87 -0.62
CA ILE A 159 -14.13 4.59 0.01
C ILE A 159 -12.62 4.59 0.29
N LEU A 160 -11.80 4.99 -0.68
CA LEU A 160 -10.34 5.03 -0.52
C LEU A 160 -9.88 6.11 0.47
N GLY A 161 -10.47 7.30 0.39
CA GLY A 161 -10.18 8.42 1.28
C GLY A 161 -10.54 8.09 2.73
N PHE A 162 -11.78 7.66 2.96
CA PHE A 162 -12.25 7.26 4.29
C PHE A 162 -11.45 6.06 4.83
N GLY A 163 -11.11 5.10 3.97
CA GLY A 163 -10.28 3.95 4.34
C GLY A 163 -8.87 4.34 4.80
N SER A 164 -8.31 5.43 4.25
CA SER A 164 -7.00 5.97 4.62
C SER A 164 -7.08 6.80 5.90
N ILE A 165 -8.11 7.64 6.06
CA ILE A 165 -8.36 8.42 7.29
C ILE A 165 -8.56 7.47 8.49
N PHE A 166 -9.24 6.35 8.30
CA PHE A 166 -9.44 5.35 9.35
C PHE A 166 -8.12 4.84 9.97
N MET A 167 -7.03 4.84 9.20
CA MET A 167 -5.72 4.42 9.68
C MET A 167 -5.15 5.35 10.75
N ILE A 168 -5.48 6.65 10.71
CA ILE A 168 -5.01 7.68 11.66
C ILE A 168 -5.56 7.38 13.06
N PHE A 169 -6.86 7.07 13.14
CA PHE A 169 -7.55 6.82 14.41
C PHE A 169 -7.32 5.42 14.96
N ASN A 170 -6.84 4.49 14.14
CA ASN A 170 -6.63 3.11 14.55
C ASN A 170 -5.27 2.91 15.22
N ARG A 171 -5.26 2.56 16.51
CA ARG A 171 -4.04 2.24 17.28
C ARG A 171 -3.17 1.17 16.62
N LYS A 172 -3.77 0.21 15.92
CA LYS A 172 -3.06 -0.87 15.20
C LYS A 172 -2.53 -0.44 13.82
N LYS A 173 -2.78 0.81 13.38
CA LYS A 173 -2.41 1.34 12.06
C LYS A 173 -2.93 0.49 10.89
N LEU A 174 -4.13 -0.09 11.04
CA LEU A 174 -4.82 -0.84 9.98
C LEU A 174 -5.83 0.07 9.28
N THR A 175 -5.87 0.03 7.95
CA THR A 175 -6.90 0.71 7.15
C THR A 175 -8.23 -0.03 7.24
N LEU A 176 -9.30 0.58 6.74
CA LEU A 176 -10.60 -0.09 6.64
C LEU A 176 -10.52 -1.36 5.76
N ILE A 177 -9.81 -1.27 4.63
CA ILE A 177 -9.59 -2.40 3.72
C ILE A 177 -8.82 -3.52 4.43
N ASP A 178 -7.80 -3.19 5.21
CA ASP A 178 -7.04 -4.18 6.01
C ASP A 178 -7.98 -4.99 6.92
N LYS A 179 -8.90 -4.31 7.61
CA LYS A 179 -9.88 -4.95 8.50
C LYS A 179 -10.86 -5.85 7.76
N ILE A 180 -11.48 -5.36 6.68
CA ILE A 180 -12.48 -6.11 5.90
C ILE A 180 -11.86 -7.37 5.27
N THR A 181 -10.57 -7.30 4.93
CA THR A 181 -9.87 -8.36 4.21
C THR A 181 -8.98 -9.23 5.07
N ASP A 182 -8.98 -9.05 6.40
CA ASP A 182 -8.09 -9.73 7.34
C ASP A 182 -6.60 -9.64 6.97
N SER A 183 -6.24 -8.56 6.27
CA SER A 183 -4.89 -8.32 5.77
C SER A 183 -4.19 -7.24 6.57
N ARG A 184 -2.87 -7.18 6.45
CA ARG A 184 -2.07 -6.10 6.99
C ARG A 184 -0.92 -5.75 6.05
N VAL A 185 -0.57 -4.48 6.01
CA VAL A 185 0.61 -3.99 5.30
C VAL A 185 1.73 -3.79 6.31
N VAL A 186 2.81 -4.54 6.12
CA VAL A 186 3.93 -4.59 7.07
C VAL A 186 5.23 -4.20 6.40
N LEU A 187 6.22 -3.82 7.21
CA LEU A 187 7.60 -3.73 6.77
C LEU A 187 8.09 -5.11 6.29
N LYS A 188 8.94 -5.11 5.25
CA LYS A 188 9.54 -6.33 4.70
C LYS A 188 10.37 -7.07 5.74
N ASP A 189 11.09 -6.32 6.57
CA ASP A 189 12.02 -6.88 7.54
C ASP A 189 11.30 -7.22 8.83
N GLN A 190 11.71 -8.33 9.43
CA GLN A 190 11.17 -8.78 10.71
C GLN A 190 11.98 -8.15 11.84
N ILE A 191 11.30 -7.67 12.87
CA ILE A 191 11.94 -7.28 14.13
C ILE A 191 12.27 -8.56 14.89
N ILE A 192 13.54 -8.74 15.26
CA ILE A 192 13.96 -9.73 16.24
C ILE A 192 13.57 -9.15 17.60
N LEU A 193 12.73 -9.86 18.35
CA LEU A 193 12.53 -9.48 19.74
C LEU A 193 13.83 -9.88 20.45
N GLU A 194 14.65 -8.91 20.81
CA GLU A 194 15.64 -9.15 21.85
C GLU A 194 14.83 -9.56 23.09
N GLU A 195 14.91 -10.83 23.47
CA GLU A 195 14.54 -11.20 24.82
C GLU A 195 15.32 -10.26 25.73
N LYS A 196 14.62 -9.43 26.50
CA LYS A 196 15.27 -8.70 27.58
C LYS A 196 15.89 -9.78 28.45
N GLN A 197 17.20 -10.00 28.30
CA GLN A 197 17.96 -10.68 29.32
C GLN A 197 17.72 -9.85 30.57
N GLU A 198 16.92 -10.39 31.50
CA GLU A 198 16.88 -9.87 32.84
C GLU A 198 18.32 -9.96 33.34
N ILE A 199 19.01 -8.82 33.35
CA ILE A 199 20.31 -8.72 34.00
C ILE A 199 20.03 -8.94 35.48
N MET A 200 20.07 -10.19 35.92
CA MET A 200 20.08 -10.52 37.34
C MET A 200 21.41 -9.99 37.88
N LEU A 201 21.34 -8.85 38.56
CA LEU A 201 22.43 -8.36 39.41
C LEU A 201 22.54 -9.33 40.59
N LEU A 202 23.37 -10.37 40.43
CA LEU A 202 23.74 -11.23 41.55
C LEU A 202 24.59 -10.42 42.53
N PRO A 203 24.27 -10.40 43.83
CA PRO A 203 25.11 -9.74 44.81
C PRO A 203 26.49 -10.38 44.82
N PHE A 204 27.52 -9.57 44.58
CA PHE A 204 28.90 -10.00 44.72
C PHE A 204 29.18 -10.17 46.21
N TYR A 205 29.22 -11.41 46.70
CA TYR A 205 29.66 -11.70 48.06
C TYR A 205 31.13 -11.29 48.20
N ASN A 206 31.35 -10.13 48.82
CA ASN A 206 32.68 -9.65 49.13
C ASN A 206 33.19 -10.42 50.35
N TYR A 207 34.12 -11.36 50.13
CA TYR A 207 34.78 -12.06 51.23
C TYR A 207 35.69 -11.07 51.97
N HIS A 208 35.20 -10.51 53.08
CA HIS A 208 36.04 -9.72 53.97
C HIS A 208 37.16 -10.61 54.54
N ARG A 209 38.39 -10.09 54.51
CA ARG A 209 39.57 -10.77 55.07
C ARG A 209 39.40 -10.86 56.59
N ASN A 210 39.45 -12.07 57.16
CA ASN A 210 39.47 -12.24 58.60
C ASN A 210 40.83 -11.79 59.15
N TYR A 211 40.84 -10.69 59.92
CA TYR A 211 42.02 -10.25 60.65
C TYR A 211 42.11 -11.02 61.98
N LYS A 212 43.22 -11.72 62.19
CA LYS A 212 43.57 -12.24 63.52
C LYS A 212 44.29 -11.13 64.29
N TYR A 213 43.71 -10.71 65.40
CA TYR A 213 44.41 -9.87 66.36
C TYR A 213 45.42 -10.74 67.12
N LEU A 214 46.69 -10.35 67.10
CA LEU A 214 47.71 -10.91 67.98
C LEU A 214 47.46 -10.34 69.38
N ASN A 215 46.88 -11.14 70.26
CA ASN A 215 46.82 -10.82 71.69
C ASN A 215 48.21 -10.95 72.31
N ASN A 216 48.69 -9.85 72.88
CA ASN A 216 49.68 -9.71 73.95
C ASN A 216 50.81 -10.75 73.99
N ILE A 217 51.98 -10.37 73.49
CA ILE A 217 53.23 -10.90 74.05
C ILE A 217 53.35 -10.34 75.46
N ASN A 218 53.25 -11.27 76.41
CA ASN A 218 53.36 -11.07 77.84
C ASN A 218 54.59 -10.24 78.24
N ASN A 219 54.36 -9.31 79.15
CA ASN A 219 55.30 -8.88 80.16
C ASN A 219 56.02 -10.09 80.79
N LYS A 220 57.31 -10.22 80.50
CA LYS A 220 58.37 -10.81 81.34
C LYS A 220 59.62 -10.02 80.95
N GLY A 221 60.08 -9.03 81.70
CA GLY A 221 60.61 -9.14 83.05
C GLY A 221 62.05 -8.66 82.95
N GLU A 222 62.27 -7.36 83.16
CA GLU A 222 63.60 -6.82 83.45
C GLU A 222 63.96 -7.27 84.87
N GLU A 223 64.86 -8.24 84.97
CA GLU A 223 65.65 -8.50 86.19
C GLU A 223 66.96 -7.71 86.03
N TYR A 224 67.10 -6.66 86.84
CA TYR A 224 68.38 -6.06 87.19
C TYR A 224 68.92 -6.81 88.41
N ASP A 225 70.13 -7.35 88.35
CA ASP A 225 71.16 -7.19 89.40
C ASP A 225 72.51 -7.84 89.04
N THR A 226 73.56 -7.11 89.42
CA THR A 226 75.02 -7.32 89.36
C THR A 226 75.76 -7.09 88.05
#